data_AF-A0A2K9PK11-F1
#
_entry.id   AF-A0A2K9PK11-F1
#
_cell.length_a   1.000
_cell.length_b   1.000
_cell.length_c   1.000
_cell.angle_alpha   90.00
_cell.angle_beta   90.00
_cell.angle_gamma   90.00
#
_symmetry.space_group_name_H-M   'P 1'
#
loop_
_entity.id
_entity.type
_entity.pdbx_description
1 polymer ?
#
loop_
_entity_poly.entity_id
_entity_poly.type
_entity_poly.pdbx_seq_one_letter_code
_entity_poly.pdbx_strand_id
1 'polypeptide(L)'
;MGYSESDYIEICKKQIEDKFSFGNGHGYTQKDLELLSVYIEEQIGISISLSTLKRVWKNNFKQGPQIATLNALVGILGYNNWQHFKIENKKEDHIPRKKLLKPSLSKNKFIALIGIGLILLIFGFFIFSKEQTPEKIDILAPVTFKADKTLTKGTPNTVIFNYDVTNVKADSFFIQQSWNSWRRKKIDPTKNIHSEIYYEAGYHRAKLIANDSIIAKQAIHILSDGWEPHIYYDESDDYFIHFRGESFTNNGHFNISEDLLRKMNVDLTRKFYTRVSHSKKYNISSNNFSFTTKAKLDKNIIEGRNCARLKVFIVTEAHIFYVRLIQKGCEVYGQYKLGEIYKDGSNHDLSLLGRNLFEWQKMEIRVRDKSAQIFINDSLTYSEKFEKDFGDVVGLFYMFEGTGSIDYTKLTDADNNIAFEDDFEE
;
A
#
# COMPACT_ATOMS: atom_id res chain seq x y z
N MET A 1 3.06 29.96 -33.41
CA MET A 1 2.12 30.31 -32.31
C MET A 1 2.46 29.45 -31.12
N GLY A 2 2.80 30.05 -29.98
CA GLY A 2 3.17 29.29 -28.78
C GLY A 2 1.96 28.56 -28.20
N TYR A 3 2.18 27.35 -27.69
CA TYR A 3 1.15 26.62 -26.94
C TYR A 3 0.69 27.45 -25.73
N SER A 4 -0.63 27.57 -25.59
CA SER A 4 -1.30 28.06 -24.38
C SER A 4 -1.18 27.03 -23.25
N GLU A 5 -1.48 27.43 -22.02
CA GLU A 5 -1.45 26.51 -20.88
C GLU A 5 -2.42 25.33 -21.04
N SER A 6 -3.57 25.58 -21.67
CA SER A 6 -4.53 24.53 -22.02
C SER A 6 -3.96 23.52 -23.00
N ASP A 7 -3.14 23.95 -23.96
CA ASP A 7 -2.55 23.05 -24.96
C ASP A 7 -1.56 22.08 -24.32
N TYR A 8 -0.73 22.55 -23.38
CA TYR A 8 0.17 21.67 -22.65
C TYR A 8 -0.57 20.66 -21.77
N ILE A 9 -1.69 21.07 -21.18
CA ILE A 9 -2.55 20.17 -20.39
C ILE A 9 -3.10 19.05 -21.27
N GLU A 10 -3.58 19.38 -22.48
CA GLU A 10 -4.06 18.36 -23.43
C GLU A 10 -2.92 17.43 -23.92
N ILE A 11 -1.72 17.96 -24.17
CA ILE A 11 -0.54 17.14 -24.50
C ILE A 11 -0.20 16.19 -23.35
N CYS A 12 -0.23 16.69 -22.11
CA CYS A 12 0.05 15.88 -20.92
C CYS A 12 -0.98 14.76 -20.75
N LYS A 13 -2.28 15.06 -20.87
CA LYS A 13 -3.35 14.06 -20.82
C LYS A 13 -3.14 12.98 -21.87
N LYS A 14 -2.87 13.38 -23.12
CA LYS A 14 -2.66 12.44 -24.22
C LYS A 14 -1.47 11.51 -23.96
N GLN A 15 -0.33 12.03 -23.50
CA GLN A 15 0.83 11.20 -23.17
C GLN A 15 0.54 10.21 -22.03
N ILE A 16 -0.30 10.60 -21.06
CA ILE A 16 -0.73 9.70 -19.99
C ILE A 16 -1.68 8.63 -20.56
N GLU A 17 -2.68 9.03 -21.34
CA GLU A 17 -3.62 8.11 -21.99
C GLU A 17 -2.90 7.07 -22.85
N ASP A 18 -1.89 7.49 -23.61
CA ASP A 18 -1.05 6.62 -24.43
C ASP A 18 -0.21 5.68 -23.54
N LYS A 19 0.44 6.21 -22.51
CA LYS A 19 1.29 5.43 -21.59
C LYS A 19 0.52 4.32 -20.87
N PHE A 20 -0.72 4.57 -20.49
CA PHE A 20 -1.55 3.64 -19.71
C PHE A 20 -2.63 2.95 -20.55
N SER A 21 -2.67 3.18 -21.88
CA SER A 21 -3.65 2.60 -22.80
C SER A 21 -5.10 2.80 -22.33
N PHE A 22 -5.45 4.00 -21.87
CA PHE A 22 -6.78 4.30 -21.32
C PHE A 22 -7.91 3.93 -22.28
N GLY A 23 -8.91 3.22 -21.75
CA GLY A 23 -10.09 2.76 -22.49
C GLY A 23 -9.83 2.13 -23.86
N ASN A 24 -8.67 1.48 -24.07
CA ASN A 24 -8.26 0.93 -25.37
C ASN A 24 -8.34 1.95 -26.54
N GLY A 25 -8.06 3.23 -26.26
CA GLY A 25 -8.09 4.28 -27.28
C GLY A 25 -9.47 4.87 -27.56
N HIS A 26 -10.48 4.61 -26.72
CA HIS A 26 -11.83 5.19 -26.83
C HIS A 26 -12.11 6.27 -25.75
N GLY A 27 -11.05 6.71 -25.05
CA GLY A 27 -11.11 7.71 -23.99
C GLY A 27 -11.00 7.09 -22.59
N TYR A 28 -10.87 7.94 -21.57
CA TYR A 28 -10.69 7.51 -20.18
C TYR A 28 -11.98 6.93 -19.58
N THR A 29 -11.85 5.84 -18.81
CA THR A 29 -12.91 5.36 -17.91
C THR A 29 -12.71 5.89 -16.50
N GLN A 30 -13.73 5.76 -15.64
CA GLN A 30 -13.56 6.08 -14.21
C GLN A 30 -12.48 5.19 -13.56
N LYS A 31 -12.43 3.90 -13.93
CA LYS A 31 -11.44 2.94 -13.43
C LYS A 31 -10.02 3.33 -13.83
N ASP A 32 -9.83 3.88 -15.03
CA ASP A 32 -8.52 4.36 -15.49
C ASP A 32 -8.00 5.53 -14.64
N LEU A 33 -8.87 6.48 -14.28
CA LEU A 33 -8.49 7.59 -13.40
C LEU A 33 -8.28 7.15 -11.95
N GLU A 34 -8.99 6.12 -11.49
CA GLU A 34 -8.74 5.49 -10.18
C GLU A 34 -7.36 4.81 -10.14
N LEU A 35 -7.02 4.05 -11.19
CA LEU A 35 -5.71 3.42 -11.34
C LEU A 35 -4.59 4.45 -11.44
N LEU A 36 -4.82 5.54 -12.18
CA LEU A 36 -3.89 6.65 -12.30
C LEU A 36 -3.60 7.32 -10.94
N SER A 37 -4.64 7.54 -10.13
CA SER A 37 -4.51 8.09 -8.78
C SER A 37 -3.55 7.25 -7.93
N VAL A 38 -3.74 5.92 -7.98
CA VAL A 38 -2.92 4.97 -7.22
C VAL A 38 -1.49 4.96 -7.75
N TYR A 39 -1.32 4.93 -9.07
CA TYR A 39 0.00 4.92 -9.68
C TYR A 39 0.81 6.19 -9.36
N ILE A 40 0.17 7.37 -9.36
CA ILE A 40 0.83 8.62 -8.97
C ILE A 40 1.28 8.55 -7.50
N GLU A 41 0.44 8.01 -6.62
CA GLU A 41 0.77 7.85 -5.20
C GLU A 41 1.93 6.86 -5.00
N GLU A 42 1.93 5.74 -5.72
CA GLU A 42 2.98 4.72 -5.61
C GLU A 42 4.33 5.16 -6.19
N GLN A 43 4.33 5.87 -7.33
CA GLN A 43 5.57 6.25 -8.02
C GLN A 43 6.17 7.57 -7.54
N ILE A 44 5.34 8.50 -7.07
CA ILE A 44 5.75 9.88 -6.78
C ILE A 44 5.48 10.25 -5.32
N GLY A 45 4.72 9.42 -4.59
CA GLY A 45 4.37 9.71 -3.19
C GLY A 45 3.37 10.86 -3.04
N ILE A 46 2.74 11.32 -4.13
CA ILE A 46 1.76 12.39 -4.13
C ILE A 46 0.37 11.78 -4.31
N SER A 47 -0.50 11.93 -3.32
CA SER A 47 -1.90 11.47 -3.45
C SER A 47 -2.74 12.50 -4.18
N ILE A 48 -3.32 12.11 -5.32
CA ILE A 48 -4.29 12.93 -6.07
C ILE A 48 -5.64 12.23 -6.05
N SER A 49 -6.65 12.91 -5.51
CA SER A 49 -8.00 12.36 -5.44
C SER A 49 -8.63 12.15 -6.82
N LEU A 50 -9.47 11.12 -6.93
CA LEU A 50 -10.24 10.82 -8.15
C LEU A 50 -11.07 12.01 -8.63
N SER A 51 -11.64 12.81 -7.71
CA SER A 51 -12.39 14.01 -8.05
C SER A 51 -11.52 15.07 -8.72
N THR A 52 -10.25 15.18 -8.32
CA THR A 52 -9.27 16.09 -8.93
C THR A 52 -8.88 15.62 -10.32
N LEU A 53 -8.58 14.34 -10.51
CA LEU A 53 -8.30 13.77 -11.83
C LEU A 53 -9.51 13.91 -12.78
N LYS A 54 -10.73 13.64 -12.30
CA LYS A 54 -11.96 13.87 -13.08
C LYS A 54 -12.11 15.33 -13.51
N ARG A 55 -11.74 16.30 -12.66
CA ARG A 55 -11.75 17.72 -13.03
C ARG A 55 -10.70 18.05 -14.08
N VAL A 56 -9.48 17.50 -13.96
CA VAL A 56 -8.41 17.60 -14.97
C VAL A 56 -8.90 17.10 -16.32
N TRP A 57 -9.41 15.88 -16.39
CA TRP A 57 -9.86 15.28 -17.64
C TRP A 57 -11.08 15.96 -18.25
N LYS A 58 -12.00 16.49 -17.44
CA LYS A 58 -13.18 17.25 -17.93
C LYS A 58 -12.91 18.73 -18.21
N ASN A 59 -11.69 19.23 -17.97
CA ASN A 59 -11.38 20.68 -18.03
C ASN A 59 -12.28 21.55 -17.13
N ASN A 60 -12.75 21.00 -16.02
CA ASN A 60 -13.68 21.69 -15.10
C ASN A 60 -12.94 22.49 -14.03
N PHE A 61 -12.29 23.58 -14.42
CA PHE A 61 -11.68 24.55 -13.49
C PHE A 61 -12.06 25.99 -13.83
N LYS A 62 -12.24 26.82 -12.78
CA LYS A 62 -12.39 28.28 -12.95
C LYS A 62 -11.06 28.99 -13.23
N GLN A 63 -9.93 28.44 -12.78
CA GLN A 63 -8.58 29.04 -12.88
C GLN A 63 -7.47 28.03 -13.24
N GLY A 64 -7.83 26.88 -13.83
CA GLY A 64 -6.90 25.79 -14.17
C GLY A 64 -6.56 24.84 -13.00
N PRO A 65 -5.93 23.69 -13.27
CA PRO A 65 -5.46 22.77 -12.23
C PRO A 65 -4.33 23.37 -11.39
N GLN A 66 -4.18 22.95 -10.14
CA GLN A 66 -3.06 23.38 -9.30
C GLN A 66 -1.72 22.88 -9.87
N ILE A 67 -0.66 23.68 -9.73
CA ILE A 67 0.69 23.31 -10.20
C ILE A 67 1.18 22.01 -9.54
N ALA A 68 0.84 21.73 -8.29
CA ALA A 68 1.17 20.47 -7.63
C ALA A 68 0.53 19.26 -8.35
N THR A 69 -0.73 19.40 -8.78
CA THR A 69 -1.42 18.39 -9.60
C THR A 69 -0.71 18.20 -10.94
N LEU A 70 -0.33 19.28 -11.61
CA LEU A 70 0.38 19.23 -12.90
C LEU A 70 1.78 18.61 -12.77
N ASN A 71 2.52 18.94 -11.69
CA ASN A 71 3.83 18.36 -11.40
C ASN A 71 3.75 16.85 -11.21
N ALA A 72 2.77 16.36 -10.46
CA ALA A 72 2.57 14.93 -10.26
C ALA A 72 2.21 14.20 -11.57
N LEU A 73 1.35 14.81 -12.40
CA LEU A 73 0.96 14.25 -13.70
C LEU A 73 2.14 14.15 -14.69
N VAL A 74 3.05 15.12 -14.70
CA VAL A 74 4.25 15.02 -15.57
C VAL A 74 5.37 14.21 -14.94
N GLY A 75 5.40 14.10 -13.62
CA GLY A 75 6.35 13.23 -12.93
C GLY A 75 6.16 11.76 -13.31
N ILE A 76 4.91 11.31 -13.52
CA ILE A 76 4.68 9.92 -13.95
C ILE A 76 5.10 9.71 -15.40
N LEU A 77 5.30 10.79 -16.17
CA LEU A 77 5.86 10.76 -17.52
C LEU A 77 7.40 10.90 -17.52
N GLY A 78 8.03 11.00 -16.34
CA GLY A 78 9.49 11.13 -16.21
C GLY A 78 10.02 12.57 -16.22
N TYR A 79 9.15 13.58 -16.14
CA TYR A 79 9.57 14.98 -16.07
C TYR A 79 9.67 15.48 -14.63
N ASN A 80 10.75 16.20 -14.31
CA ASN A 80 10.97 16.78 -12.98
C ASN A 80 9.85 17.68 -12.46
N ASN A 81 9.20 18.48 -13.32
CA ASN A 81 8.09 19.36 -12.97
C ASN A 81 7.37 19.89 -14.23
N TRP A 82 6.25 20.58 -14.04
CA TRP A 82 5.42 21.16 -15.11
C TRP A 82 6.19 22.11 -16.03
N GLN A 83 7.15 22.86 -15.50
CA GLN A 83 7.95 23.79 -16.30
C GLN A 83 8.93 23.04 -17.21
N HIS A 84 9.57 21.97 -16.69
CA HIS A 84 10.42 21.09 -17.47
C HIS A 84 9.63 20.43 -18.61
N PHE A 85 8.43 19.94 -18.32
CA PHE A 85 7.52 19.38 -19.34
C PHE A 85 7.22 20.39 -20.46
N LYS A 86 6.91 21.64 -20.13
CA LYS A 86 6.64 22.70 -21.13
C LYS A 86 7.85 23.05 -21.99
N ILE A 87 9.07 22.97 -21.44
CA ILE A 87 10.31 23.25 -22.20
C ILE A 87 10.54 22.14 -23.22
N GLU A 88 10.43 20.88 -22.78
CA GLU A 88 10.66 19.70 -23.61
C GLU A 88 9.57 19.47 -24.66
N ASN A 89 8.34 19.95 -24.42
CA ASN A 89 7.19 19.81 -25.34
C ASN A 89 6.87 21.09 -26.12
N LYS A 90 7.76 22.10 -26.10
CA LYS A 90 7.64 23.22 -27.04
C LYS A 90 7.81 22.69 -28.45
N LYS A 91 6.91 23.08 -29.37
CA LYS A 91 7.17 22.91 -30.81
C LYS A 91 8.51 23.58 -31.13
N GLU A 92 9.46 22.79 -31.63
CA GLU A 92 10.51 23.32 -32.48
C GLU A 92 9.80 23.94 -33.69
N ASP A 93 9.61 25.26 -33.68
CA ASP A 93 9.70 25.97 -34.94
C ASP A 93 11.13 25.72 -35.41
N HIS A 94 11.30 24.90 -36.46
CA HIS A 94 12.55 24.78 -37.20
C HIS A 94 12.91 26.16 -37.76
N ILE A 95 13.50 27.01 -36.93
CA ILE A 95 14.22 28.19 -37.34
C ILE A 95 15.65 27.70 -37.62
N PRO A 96 16.17 27.89 -38.84
CA PRO A 96 17.48 27.38 -39.20
C PRO A 96 18.52 27.93 -38.22
N ARG A 97 19.37 27.02 -37.72
CA ARG A 97 20.47 27.27 -36.79
C ARG A 97 21.34 28.42 -37.30
N LYS A 98 21.02 29.65 -36.91
CA LYS A 98 21.88 30.82 -37.16
C LYS A 98 23.06 30.70 -36.20
N LYS A 99 24.26 30.62 -36.76
CA LYS A 99 25.54 30.60 -36.02
C LYS A 99 25.47 31.60 -34.85
N LEU A 100 25.66 31.10 -33.64
CA LEU A 100 25.82 31.91 -32.44
C LEU A 100 27.04 32.83 -32.61
N LEU A 101 26.77 34.12 -32.84
CA LEU A 101 27.75 35.17 -32.60
C LEU A 101 27.85 35.35 -31.09
N LYS A 102 29.05 35.11 -30.53
CA LYS A 102 29.35 35.33 -29.11
C LYS A 102 29.19 36.82 -28.77
N PRO A 103 28.37 37.21 -27.79
CA PRO A 103 28.47 38.54 -27.21
C PRO A 103 29.50 38.53 -26.08
N SER A 104 30.50 39.42 -26.16
CA SER A 104 31.41 39.68 -25.04
C SER A 104 30.71 40.57 -24.02
N LEU A 105 30.27 40.00 -22.90
CA LEU A 105 29.89 40.76 -21.72
C LEU A 105 30.88 40.47 -20.60
N SER A 106 31.37 41.56 -19.98
CA SER A 106 32.43 41.56 -18.96
C SER A 106 32.08 40.62 -17.79
N LYS A 107 33.01 39.71 -17.48
CA LYS A 107 32.89 38.59 -16.52
C LYS A 107 32.39 39.01 -15.14
N ASN A 108 32.57 40.27 -14.73
CA ASN A 108 32.22 40.72 -13.38
C ASN A 108 30.73 41.05 -13.20
N LYS A 109 29.98 41.35 -14.27
CA LYS A 109 28.52 41.59 -14.16
C LYS A 109 27.71 40.28 -14.21
N PHE A 110 28.27 39.24 -14.82
CA PHE A 110 27.63 37.92 -14.93
C PHE A 110 27.61 37.17 -13.58
N ILE A 111 28.67 37.31 -12.78
CA ILE A 111 28.79 36.68 -11.46
C ILE A 111 27.78 37.28 -10.46
N ALA A 112 27.55 38.60 -10.50
CA ALA A 112 26.58 39.27 -9.63
C ALA A 112 25.12 38.87 -9.93
N LEU A 113 24.78 38.66 -11.21
CA LEU A 113 23.45 38.20 -11.64
C LEU A 113 23.16 36.75 -11.22
N ILE A 114 24.18 35.89 -11.22
CA ILE A 114 24.04 34.50 -10.73
C ILE A 114 23.80 34.46 -9.22
N GLY A 115 24.47 35.33 -8.46
CA GLY A 115 24.29 35.43 -7.00
C GLY A 115 22.86 35.81 -6.60
N ILE A 116 22.25 36.80 -7.29
CA ILE A 116 20.87 37.22 -7.03
C ILE A 116 19.87 36.13 -7.43
N GLY A 117 20.12 35.42 -8.53
CA GLY A 117 19.30 34.29 -8.97
C GLY A 117 19.28 33.14 -7.96
N LEU A 118 20.43 32.81 -7.37
CA LEU A 118 20.54 31.78 -6.33
C LEU A 118 19.82 32.18 -5.03
N ILE A 119 19.92 33.44 -4.62
CA ILE A 119 19.21 33.93 -3.42
C ILE A 119 17.69 33.88 -3.65
N LEU A 120 17.19 34.27 -4.82
CA LEU A 120 15.76 34.19 -5.15
C LEU A 120 15.27 32.74 -5.28
N LEU A 121 16.10 31.82 -5.77
CA LEU A 121 15.80 30.39 -5.81
C LEU A 121 15.69 29.79 -4.40
N ILE A 122 16.61 30.16 -3.50
CA ILE A 122 16.59 29.70 -2.10
C ILE A 122 15.39 30.31 -1.37
N PHE A 123 15.08 31.60 -1.59
CA PHE A 123 13.92 32.26 -0.99
C PHE A 123 12.60 31.70 -1.53
N GLY A 124 12.53 31.40 -2.83
CA GLY A 124 11.41 30.70 -3.45
C GLY A 124 11.23 29.30 -2.88
N PHE A 125 12.31 28.54 -2.70
CA PHE A 125 12.28 27.22 -2.10
C PHE A 125 11.75 27.26 -0.65
N PHE A 126 12.15 28.25 0.16
CA PHE A 126 11.63 28.39 1.53
C PHE A 126 10.15 28.83 1.62
N ILE A 127 9.65 29.59 0.64
CA ILE A 127 8.22 29.98 0.59
C ILE A 127 7.34 28.82 0.09
N PHE A 128 7.82 28.03 -0.87
CA PHE A 128 7.07 26.91 -1.46
C PHE A 128 7.23 25.56 -0.74
N SER A 129 8.21 25.42 0.16
CA SER A 129 8.39 24.22 1.01
C SER A 129 7.52 24.22 2.27
N LYS A 130 6.62 25.20 2.42
CA LYS A 130 5.56 25.12 3.41
C LYS A 130 4.58 24.03 2.95
N GLU A 131 4.76 22.82 3.48
CA GLU A 131 3.86 21.69 3.30
C GLU A 131 2.41 22.18 3.39
N GLN A 132 1.64 21.93 2.35
CA GLN A 132 0.20 22.13 2.37
C GLN A 132 -0.37 21.18 3.42
N THR A 133 -0.44 21.63 4.66
CA THR A 133 -1.22 20.96 5.70
C THR A 133 -2.66 20.85 5.19
N PRO A 134 -3.28 19.65 5.22
CA PRO A 134 -4.68 19.50 4.84
C PRO A 134 -5.52 20.55 5.57
N GLU A 135 -6.44 21.18 4.85
CA GLU A 135 -7.32 22.22 5.38
C GLU A 135 -7.91 21.72 6.70
N LYS A 136 -7.63 22.42 7.81
CA LYS A 136 -8.12 22.00 9.12
C LYS A 136 -9.64 22.01 9.07
N ILE A 137 -10.25 20.84 9.15
CA ILE A 137 -11.70 20.72 9.26
C ILE A 137 -12.15 21.29 10.59
N ASP A 138 -13.12 22.19 10.54
CA ASP A 138 -13.76 22.74 11.73
C ASP A 138 -14.63 21.66 12.40
N ILE A 139 -14.09 21.10 13.49
CA ILE A 139 -14.79 20.17 14.38
C ILE A 139 -15.26 20.98 15.59
N LEU A 140 -16.57 21.27 15.64
CA LEU A 140 -17.15 22.16 16.65
C LEU A 140 -17.36 21.47 18.01
N ALA A 141 -17.46 20.13 18.01
CA ALA A 141 -17.59 19.30 19.19
C ALA A 141 -17.12 17.86 18.89
N PRO A 142 -16.91 16.99 19.89
CA PRO A 142 -16.47 15.62 19.68
C PRO A 142 -17.39 14.83 18.73
N VAL A 143 -16.78 14.14 17.77
CA VAL A 143 -17.47 13.27 16.81
C VAL A 143 -17.74 11.92 17.47
N THR A 144 -18.94 11.37 17.29
CA THR A 144 -19.22 9.98 17.70
C THR A 144 -18.87 9.05 16.54
N PHE A 145 -18.06 8.03 16.82
CA PHE A 145 -17.81 6.93 15.89
C PHE A 145 -17.54 5.65 16.68
N LYS A 146 -18.52 4.76 16.73
CA LYS A 146 -18.46 3.47 17.43
C LYS A 146 -18.88 2.36 16.48
N ALA A 147 -18.42 1.14 16.77
CA ALA A 147 -18.72 -0.02 15.95
C ALA A 147 -19.10 -1.21 16.83
N ASP A 148 -20.23 -1.84 16.51
CA ASP A 148 -20.72 -3.05 17.16
C ASP A 148 -20.72 -4.20 16.15
N LYS A 149 -20.20 -5.35 16.56
CA LYS A 149 -20.15 -6.56 15.72
C LYS A 149 -21.37 -7.43 16.00
N THR A 150 -21.99 -7.98 14.97
CA THR A 150 -23.10 -8.93 15.14
C THR A 150 -22.63 -10.30 15.62
N LEU A 151 -21.37 -10.66 15.31
CA LEU A 151 -20.75 -11.90 15.77
C LEU A 151 -19.46 -11.62 16.56
N THR A 152 -19.16 -12.46 17.53
CA THR A 152 -17.93 -12.38 18.32
C THR A 152 -16.70 -12.90 17.55
N LYS A 153 -16.89 -13.94 16.72
CA LYS A 153 -15.86 -14.68 15.98
C LYS A 153 -16.38 -15.09 14.60
N GLY A 154 -15.46 -15.25 13.65
CA GLY A 154 -15.72 -15.74 12.29
C GLY A 154 -16.23 -14.67 11.33
N THR A 155 -16.35 -15.08 10.07
CA THR A 155 -16.87 -14.28 8.96
C THR A 155 -17.99 -15.04 8.24
N PRO A 156 -18.81 -14.39 7.38
CA PRO A 156 -18.97 -12.95 7.30
C PRO A 156 -19.49 -12.38 8.62
N ASN A 157 -19.02 -11.18 8.98
CA ASN A 157 -19.43 -10.50 10.22
C ASN A 157 -19.96 -9.11 9.88
N THR A 158 -21.21 -8.82 10.25
CA THR A 158 -21.78 -7.50 10.03
C THR A 158 -21.32 -6.58 11.15
N VAL A 159 -20.80 -5.42 10.79
CA VAL A 159 -20.43 -4.37 11.72
C VAL A 159 -21.36 -3.19 11.52
N ILE A 160 -21.98 -2.78 12.62
CA ILE A 160 -22.91 -1.66 12.69
C ILE A 160 -22.13 -0.47 13.24
N PHE A 161 -21.92 0.53 12.39
CA PHE A 161 -21.28 1.80 12.76
C PHE A 161 -22.33 2.78 13.26
N ASN A 162 -22.18 3.22 14.50
CA ASN A 162 -22.91 4.32 15.08
C ASN A 162 -22.06 5.59 14.97
N TYR A 163 -22.54 6.60 14.23
CA TYR A 163 -21.82 7.85 14.02
C TYR A 163 -22.69 9.08 14.23
N ASP A 164 -22.04 10.20 14.56
CA ASP A 164 -22.66 11.52 14.60
C ASP A 164 -21.65 12.56 14.09
N VAL A 165 -21.97 13.17 12.95
CA VAL A 165 -21.15 14.18 12.27
C VAL A 165 -21.83 15.55 12.24
N THR A 166 -22.91 15.75 13.00
CA THR A 166 -23.68 17.01 13.02
C THR A 166 -22.83 18.23 13.39
N ASN A 167 -21.76 18.03 14.16
CA ASN A 167 -20.84 19.07 14.61
C ASN A 167 -19.63 19.28 13.68
N VAL A 168 -19.62 18.66 12.50
CA VAL A 168 -18.51 18.73 11.55
C VAL A 168 -18.95 19.47 10.31
N LYS A 169 -18.24 20.55 9.95
CA LYS A 169 -18.49 21.27 8.70
C LYS A 169 -17.66 20.66 7.58
N ALA A 170 -18.31 19.91 6.68
CA ALA A 170 -17.69 19.32 5.50
C ALA A 170 -18.72 19.10 4.38
N ASP A 171 -18.25 18.94 3.14
CA ASP A 171 -19.11 18.74 1.96
C ASP A 171 -19.57 17.28 1.84
N SER A 172 -18.78 16.35 2.36
CA SER A 172 -19.05 14.93 2.25
C SER A 172 -18.41 14.13 3.37
N PHE A 173 -19.02 12.99 3.68
CA PHE A 173 -18.58 12.09 4.73
C PHE A 173 -18.47 10.67 4.20
N PHE A 174 -17.48 9.93 4.68
CA PHE A 174 -17.22 8.56 4.27
C PHE A 174 -16.83 7.69 5.46
N ILE A 175 -17.20 6.41 5.39
CA ILE A 175 -16.61 5.36 6.21
C ILE A 175 -15.67 4.55 5.31
N GLN A 176 -14.46 4.31 5.78
CA GLN A 176 -13.51 3.39 5.17
C GLN A 176 -13.35 2.18 6.09
N GLN A 177 -13.84 1.01 5.68
CA GLN A 177 -13.85 -0.20 6.51
C GLN A 177 -12.47 -0.81 6.77
N SER A 178 -11.55 -0.70 5.81
CA SER A 178 -10.28 -1.43 5.81
C SER A 178 -9.10 -0.52 5.48
N TRP A 179 -7.91 -1.12 5.39
CA TRP A 179 -6.70 -0.43 4.94
C TRP A 179 -6.81 0.05 3.48
N ASN A 180 -7.58 -0.65 2.64
CA ASN A 180 -7.78 -0.30 1.24
C ASN A 180 -8.57 1.02 1.11
N SER A 181 -7.94 2.04 0.54
CA SER A 181 -8.52 3.37 0.35
C SER A 181 -9.65 3.41 -0.67
N TRP A 182 -9.77 2.40 -1.53
CA TRP A 182 -10.88 2.25 -2.49
C TRP A 182 -12.17 1.83 -1.79
N ARG A 183 -12.07 1.21 -0.60
CA ARG A 183 -13.23 0.79 0.20
C ARG A 183 -13.78 1.92 1.06
N ARG A 184 -14.02 3.09 0.42
CA ARG A 184 -14.70 4.24 1.03
C ARG A 184 -16.16 4.24 0.59
N LYS A 185 -17.08 4.16 1.55
CA LYS A 185 -18.52 4.32 1.32
C LYS A 185 -18.95 5.70 1.79
N LYS A 186 -19.60 6.44 0.90
CA LYS A 186 -20.21 7.73 1.25
C LYS A 186 -21.36 7.46 2.21
N ILE A 187 -21.39 8.21 3.30
CA ILE A 187 -22.46 8.15 4.31
C ILE A 187 -23.29 9.43 4.29
N ASP A 188 -24.51 9.31 4.80
CA ASP A 188 -25.46 10.42 4.89
C ASP A 188 -25.28 11.12 6.24
N PRO A 189 -24.89 12.41 6.28
CA PRO A 189 -24.67 13.12 7.54
C PRO A 189 -25.94 13.32 8.38
N THR A 190 -27.13 13.08 7.82
CA THR A 190 -28.41 13.16 8.54
C THR A 190 -28.80 11.85 9.23
N LYS A 191 -28.07 10.77 8.97
CA LYS A 191 -28.27 9.46 9.59
C LYS A 191 -27.18 9.21 10.63
N ASN A 192 -27.44 8.23 11.49
CA ASN A 192 -26.53 7.89 12.59
C ASN A 192 -26.03 6.44 12.53
N ILE A 193 -26.49 5.66 11.54
CA ILE A 193 -26.19 4.24 11.41
C ILE A 193 -25.74 3.93 9.98
N HIS A 194 -24.68 3.14 9.87
CA HIS A 194 -24.21 2.54 8.61
C HIS A 194 -23.70 1.14 8.90
N SER A 195 -24.07 0.15 8.09
CA SER A 195 -23.67 -1.24 8.32
C SER A 195 -22.84 -1.75 7.17
N GLU A 196 -21.77 -2.48 7.47
CA GLU A 196 -20.94 -3.15 6.47
C GLU A 196 -20.60 -4.59 6.86
N ILE A 197 -20.41 -5.44 5.87
CA ILE A 197 -20.02 -6.83 6.06
C ILE A 197 -18.50 -6.94 5.89
N TYR A 198 -17.87 -7.60 6.86
CA TYR A 198 -16.48 -8.02 6.79
C TYR A 198 -16.41 -9.50 6.43
N TYR A 199 -15.81 -9.78 5.28
CA TYR A 199 -15.64 -11.15 4.77
C TYR A 199 -14.34 -11.82 5.24
N GLU A 200 -13.39 -11.04 5.78
CA GLU A 200 -12.10 -11.54 6.28
C GLU A 200 -11.92 -11.23 7.76
N ALA A 201 -11.47 -12.24 8.52
CA ALA A 201 -11.02 -12.02 9.87
C ALA A 201 -9.76 -11.15 9.88
N GLY A 202 -9.55 -10.44 10.98
CA GLY A 202 -8.43 -9.51 11.08
C GLY A 202 -8.68 -8.34 12.03
N TYR A 203 -7.63 -7.55 12.19
CA TYR A 203 -7.66 -6.30 12.92
C TYR A 203 -7.81 -5.12 11.95
N HIS A 204 -9.03 -4.61 11.84
CA HIS A 204 -9.40 -3.52 10.94
C HIS A 204 -9.42 -2.19 11.69
N ARG A 205 -8.96 -1.13 11.01
CA ARG A 205 -8.93 0.23 11.55
C ARG A 205 -9.88 1.09 10.72
N ALA A 206 -11.17 0.98 11.01
CA ALA A 206 -12.16 1.75 10.30
C ALA A 206 -11.94 3.24 10.52
N LYS A 207 -12.15 4.03 9.48
CA LYS A 207 -11.96 5.48 9.50
C LYS A 207 -13.26 6.16 9.16
N LEU A 208 -13.62 7.17 9.95
CA LEU A 208 -14.62 8.16 9.58
C LEU A 208 -13.88 9.35 8.97
N ILE A 209 -14.29 9.72 7.76
CA ILE A 209 -13.61 10.71 6.93
C ILE A 209 -14.59 11.82 6.60
N ALA A 210 -14.18 13.07 6.77
CA ALA A 210 -14.89 14.25 6.30
C ALA A 210 -14.05 14.89 5.20
N ASN A 211 -14.64 15.11 4.02
CA ASN A 211 -13.93 15.44 2.78
C ASN A 211 -12.75 14.47 2.56
N ASP A 212 -11.53 14.92 2.84
CA ASP A 212 -10.30 14.13 2.71
C ASP A 212 -9.58 13.89 4.06
N SER A 213 -10.10 14.40 5.18
CA SER A 213 -9.48 14.26 6.50
C SER A 213 -10.13 13.15 7.32
N ILE A 214 -9.30 12.33 7.97
CA ILE A 214 -9.75 11.33 8.95
C ILE A 214 -10.11 12.05 10.24
N ILE A 215 -11.39 12.05 10.60
CA ILE A 215 -11.90 12.74 11.79
C ILE A 215 -12.08 11.79 12.99
N ALA A 216 -12.23 10.49 12.75
CA ALA A 216 -12.24 9.47 13.79
C ALA A 216 -11.73 8.13 13.27
N LYS A 217 -11.25 7.28 14.19
CA LYS A 217 -10.85 5.89 13.90
C LYS A 217 -11.51 4.97 14.93
N GLN A 218 -11.92 3.80 14.47
CA GLN A 218 -12.49 2.75 15.32
C GLN A 218 -11.80 1.43 14.99
N ALA A 219 -11.22 0.81 16.02
CA ALA A 219 -10.65 -0.52 15.89
C ALA A 219 -11.77 -1.57 15.86
N ILE A 220 -11.66 -2.53 14.95
CA ILE A 220 -12.59 -3.65 14.78
C ILE A 220 -11.74 -4.90 14.65
N HIS A 221 -11.73 -5.71 15.70
CA HIS A 221 -11.05 -6.99 15.69
C HIS A 221 -12.06 -8.12 15.45
N ILE A 222 -12.01 -8.73 14.27
CA ILE A 222 -12.77 -9.93 13.92
C ILE A 222 -11.85 -11.12 14.11
N LEU A 223 -12.16 -11.95 15.11
CA LEU A 223 -11.37 -13.13 15.44
C LEU A 223 -11.64 -14.23 14.41
N SER A 224 -10.60 -14.91 13.94
CA SER A 224 -10.75 -16.05 13.03
C SER A 224 -11.07 -17.34 13.78
N ASP A 225 -11.66 -18.31 13.10
CA ASP A 225 -11.89 -19.67 13.60
C ASP A 225 -10.82 -20.63 13.09
N GLY A 226 -9.59 -20.42 13.57
CA GLY A 226 -8.41 -21.10 13.05
C GLY A 226 -7.79 -20.34 11.87
N TRP A 227 -7.06 -21.07 11.04
CA TRP A 227 -6.44 -20.52 9.82
C TRP A 227 -7.48 -20.37 8.71
N GLU A 228 -7.49 -19.20 8.07
CA GLU A 228 -8.39 -18.87 6.98
C GLU A 228 -7.58 -18.64 5.70
N PRO A 229 -7.51 -19.62 4.80
CA PRO A 229 -6.93 -19.43 3.48
C PRO A 229 -7.91 -18.79 2.49
N HIS A 230 -7.39 -17.83 1.74
CA HIS A 230 -8.11 -17.11 0.70
C HIS A 230 -7.23 -16.98 -0.55
N ILE A 231 -7.82 -17.22 -1.73
CA ILE A 231 -7.15 -17.01 -3.02
C ILE A 231 -7.68 -15.77 -3.72
N TYR A 232 -6.74 -14.97 -4.24
CA TYR A 232 -6.98 -13.74 -4.97
C TYR A 232 -6.26 -13.80 -6.32
N TYR A 233 -6.91 -13.37 -7.41
CA TYR A 233 -6.22 -13.22 -8.71
C TYR A 233 -5.50 -11.87 -8.80
N ASP A 234 -6.04 -10.87 -8.11
CA ASP A 234 -5.45 -9.55 -7.91
C ASP A 234 -5.46 -9.20 -6.41
N GLU A 235 -4.39 -8.57 -5.90
CA GLU A 235 -4.31 -8.15 -4.49
C GLU A 235 -5.41 -7.15 -4.10
N SER A 236 -6.07 -6.53 -5.10
CA SER A 236 -7.18 -5.60 -4.93
C SER A 236 -8.57 -6.21 -5.11
N ASP A 237 -8.68 -7.51 -5.40
CA ASP A 237 -9.96 -8.16 -5.63
C ASP A 237 -10.88 -8.04 -4.39
N ASP A 238 -12.13 -7.62 -4.62
CA ASP A 238 -13.18 -7.62 -3.60
C ASP A 238 -13.80 -9.00 -3.38
N TYR A 239 -13.53 -9.94 -4.29
CA TYR A 239 -13.98 -11.32 -4.23
C TYR A 239 -12.78 -12.26 -4.18
N PHE A 240 -12.82 -13.21 -3.25
CA PHE A 240 -11.80 -14.23 -3.09
C PHE A 240 -12.45 -15.60 -3.02
N ILE A 241 -11.66 -16.62 -3.35
CA ILE A 241 -12.06 -18.01 -3.16
C ILE A 241 -11.69 -18.41 -1.73
N HIS A 242 -12.66 -18.91 -0.96
CA HIS A 242 -12.48 -19.35 0.42
C HIS A 242 -12.64 -20.86 0.56
N PHE A 243 -11.97 -21.47 1.54
CA PHE A 243 -11.97 -22.92 1.76
C PHE A 243 -12.74 -23.33 3.03
N ARG A 244 -13.81 -22.61 3.36
CA ARG A 244 -14.63 -22.92 4.54
C ARG A 244 -15.23 -24.32 4.45
N GLY A 245 -15.04 -25.11 5.50
CA GLY A 245 -15.54 -26.48 5.60
C GLY A 245 -14.66 -27.52 4.89
N GLU A 246 -13.51 -27.10 4.35
CA GLU A 246 -12.52 -27.97 3.73
C GLU A 246 -11.34 -28.17 4.69
N SER A 247 -10.67 -29.33 4.59
CA SER A 247 -9.38 -29.54 5.25
C SER A 247 -8.25 -29.08 4.33
N PHE A 248 -7.27 -28.41 4.93
CA PHE A 248 -6.06 -27.89 4.27
C PHE A 248 -4.81 -28.21 5.09
N THR A 249 -4.90 -29.23 5.94
CA THR A 249 -3.78 -29.85 6.65
C THR A 249 -3.52 -31.21 6.01
N ASN A 250 -2.29 -31.45 5.60
CA ASN A 250 -1.87 -32.71 4.98
C ASN A 250 -0.53 -33.10 5.57
N ASN A 251 -0.38 -34.31 6.14
CA ASN A 251 0.90 -34.82 6.67
C ASN A 251 1.61 -33.84 7.63
N GLY A 252 0.91 -33.34 8.66
CA GLY A 252 1.52 -32.47 9.68
C GLY A 252 1.93 -31.08 9.19
N HIS A 253 1.33 -30.58 8.09
CA HIS A 253 1.60 -29.23 7.61
C HIS A 253 0.36 -28.63 6.94
N PHE A 254 0.24 -27.30 7.00
CA PHE A 254 -0.70 -26.57 6.17
C PHE A 254 -0.31 -26.75 4.70
N ASN A 255 -1.24 -27.20 3.85
CA ASN A 255 -1.10 -27.23 2.41
C ASN A 255 -2.48 -27.30 1.72
N ILE A 256 -2.71 -26.40 0.76
CA ILE A 256 -3.89 -26.47 -0.11
C ILE A 256 -3.51 -27.35 -1.31
N SER A 257 -4.04 -28.58 -1.32
CA SER A 257 -3.72 -29.55 -2.37
C SER A 257 -4.24 -29.10 -3.73
N GLU A 258 -3.60 -29.57 -4.81
CA GLU A 258 -4.04 -29.28 -6.17
C GLU A 258 -5.47 -29.80 -6.44
N ASP A 259 -5.83 -30.95 -5.87
CA ASP A 259 -7.19 -31.50 -5.95
C ASP A 259 -8.21 -30.56 -5.31
N LEU A 260 -7.87 -29.94 -4.17
CA LEU A 260 -8.73 -28.97 -3.52
C LEU A 260 -8.83 -27.67 -4.35
N LEU A 261 -7.73 -27.19 -4.94
CA LEU A 261 -7.77 -26.06 -5.88
C LEU A 261 -8.71 -26.33 -7.06
N ARG A 262 -8.62 -27.53 -7.65
CA ARG A 262 -9.48 -27.97 -8.76
C ARG A 262 -10.94 -28.10 -8.33
N LYS A 263 -11.21 -28.68 -7.16
CA LYS A 263 -12.56 -28.74 -6.55
C LYS A 263 -13.18 -27.36 -6.39
N MET A 264 -12.38 -26.36 -6.05
CA MET A 264 -12.81 -24.98 -5.86
C MET A 264 -12.78 -24.14 -7.15
N ASN A 265 -12.56 -24.76 -8.32
CA ASN A 265 -12.47 -24.10 -9.63
C ASN A 265 -11.44 -22.97 -9.71
N VAL A 266 -10.30 -23.13 -9.02
CA VAL A 266 -9.18 -22.19 -9.14
C VAL A 266 -8.52 -22.36 -10.52
N ASP A 267 -8.38 -21.27 -11.26
CA ASP A 267 -7.69 -21.24 -12.54
C ASP A 267 -6.18 -21.15 -12.32
N LEU A 268 -5.53 -22.32 -12.35
CA LEU A 268 -4.09 -22.46 -12.15
C LEU A 268 -3.25 -21.88 -13.29
N THR A 269 -3.85 -21.56 -14.44
CA THR A 269 -3.12 -20.94 -15.56
C THR A 269 -2.83 -19.47 -15.30
N ARG A 270 -3.69 -18.83 -14.50
CA ARG A 270 -3.59 -17.41 -14.14
C ARG A 270 -2.67 -17.23 -12.95
N LYS A 271 -2.12 -16.03 -12.83
CA LYS A 271 -1.40 -15.65 -11.61
C LYS A 271 -2.42 -15.45 -10.49
N PHE A 272 -2.15 -16.01 -9.32
CA PHE A 272 -2.93 -15.80 -8.12
C PHE A 272 -2.03 -15.77 -6.89
N TYR A 273 -2.60 -15.34 -5.76
CA TYR A 273 -1.96 -15.31 -4.46
C TYR A 273 -2.81 -16.02 -3.44
N THR A 274 -2.18 -16.79 -2.57
CA THR A 274 -2.84 -17.37 -1.39
C THR A 274 -2.47 -16.57 -0.17
N ARG A 275 -3.46 -16.04 0.53
CA ARG A 275 -3.31 -15.46 1.86
C ARG A 275 -3.83 -16.44 2.89
N VAL A 276 -3.02 -16.76 3.90
CA VAL A 276 -3.40 -17.67 4.99
C VAL A 276 -3.34 -16.87 6.28
N SER A 277 -4.48 -16.56 6.88
CA SER A 277 -4.56 -15.64 8.02
C SER A 277 -5.11 -16.28 9.29
N HIS A 278 -4.57 -15.86 10.44
CA HIS A 278 -5.06 -16.22 11.76
C HIS A 278 -5.14 -14.95 12.63
N SER A 279 -6.36 -14.58 13.03
CA SER A 279 -6.65 -13.36 13.81
C SER A 279 -7.08 -13.74 15.22
N LYS A 280 -6.28 -13.38 16.22
CA LYS A 280 -6.50 -13.74 17.61
C LYS A 280 -5.92 -12.65 18.51
N LYS A 281 -6.48 -12.50 19.71
CA LYS A 281 -5.81 -11.74 20.78
C LYS A 281 -4.72 -12.61 21.40
N TYR A 282 -3.47 -12.38 21.03
CA TYR A 282 -2.33 -13.15 21.56
C TYR A 282 -1.83 -12.61 22.89
N ASN A 283 -2.19 -11.36 23.26
CA ASN A 283 -1.73 -10.66 24.46
C ASN A 283 -0.20 -10.59 24.55
N ILE A 284 0.45 -10.37 23.40
CA ILE A 284 1.90 -10.23 23.27
C ILE A 284 2.21 -8.84 22.75
N SER A 285 3.05 -8.09 23.47
CA SER A 285 3.47 -6.75 23.07
C SER A 285 4.31 -6.78 21.79
N SER A 286 4.07 -5.84 20.88
CA SER A 286 4.90 -5.64 19.69
C SER A 286 6.35 -5.27 20.01
N ASN A 287 6.62 -4.81 21.23
CA ASN A 287 7.97 -4.43 21.66
C ASN A 287 8.82 -5.63 22.07
N ASN A 288 8.19 -6.79 22.33
CA ASN A 288 8.81 -7.94 22.96
C ASN A 288 8.12 -9.25 22.54
N PHE A 289 8.57 -9.83 21.42
CA PHE A 289 8.06 -11.13 20.94
C PHE A 289 9.13 -11.90 20.16
N SER A 290 8.97 -13.21 20.02
CA SER A 290 9.60 -13.96 18.93
C SER A 290 8.55 -14.71 18.13
N PHE A 291 8.58 -14.52 16.82
CA PHE A 291 7.75 -15.25 15.88
C PHE A 291 8.65 -16.14 15.04
N THR A 292 8.41 -17.45 15.06
CA THR A 292 9.16 -18.44 14.27
C THR A 292 8.21 -19.26 13.41
N THR A 293 8.61 -19.51 12.17
CA THR A 293 7.87 -20.34 11.23
C THR A 293 8.82 -21.06 10.28
N LYS A 294 8.35 -22.13 9.65
CA LYS A 294 9.03 -22.76 8.53
C LYS A 294 8.02 -22.96 7.39
N ALA A 295 8.35 -22.43 6.22
CA ALA A 295 7.44 -22.38 5.08
C ALA A 295 8.18 -22.53 3.74
N LYS A 296 7.44 -22.91 2.70
CA LYS A 296 7.92 -23.01 1.30
C LYS A 296 6.78 -22.73 0.32
N LEU A 297 7.13 -22.55 -0.95
CA LEU A 297 6.20 -22.49 -2.07
C LEU A 297 6.02 -23.86 -2.74
N ASP A 298 4.82 -24.09 -3.26
CA ASP A 298 4.52 -25.33 -3.97
C ASP A 298 5.00 -25.23 -5.43
N LYS A 299 6.12 -25.89 -5.71
CA LYS A 299 6.79 -25.81 -7.02
C LYS A 299 5.85 -26.09 -8.19
N ASN A 300 5.02 -27.12 -8.09
CA ASN A 300 4.13 -27.56 -9.18
C ASN A 300 3.08 -26.52 -9.58
N ILE A 301 2.76 -25.57 -8.69
CA ILE A 301 1.75 -24.53 -8.93
C ILE A 301 2.35 -23.29 -9.59
N ILE A 302 3.62 -22.99 -9.34
CA ILE A 302 4.27 -21.76 -9.79
C ILE A 302 5.48 -21.99 -10.70
N GLU A 303 5.65 -23.21 -11.22
CA GLU A 303 6.70 -23.53 -12.17
C GLU A 303 6.60 -22.60 -13.41
N GLY A 304 7.75 -22.02 -13.80
CA GLY A 304 7.82 -21.05 -14.91
C GLY A 304 7.54 -19.58 -14.55
N ARG A 305 7.27 -19.24 -13.27
CA ARG A 305 7.21 -17.84 -12.81
C ARG A 305 8.61 -17.28 -12.59
N ASN A 306 8.85 -16.03 -12.99
CA ASN A 306 10.20 -15.42 -13.01
C ASN A 306 10.79 -15.18 -11.61
N CYS A 307 10.01 -14.60 -10.69
CA CYS A 307 10.47 -14.23 -9.36
C CYS A 307 9.42 -14.60 -8.31
N ALA A 308 9.47 -15.85 -7.86
CA ALA A 308 8.62 -16.35 -6.81
C ALA A 308 8.86 -15.58 -5.50
N ARG A 309 7.80 -15.36 -4.72
CA ARG A 309 7.85 -14.58 -3.48
C ARG A 309 6.95 -15.17 -2.39
N LEU A 310 7.46 -15.11 -1.16
CA LEU A 310 6.79 -15.50 0.07
C LEU A 310 6.88 -14.34 1.05
N LYS A 311 5.75 -13.87 1.56
CA LYS A 311 5.69 -12.85 2.62
C LYS A 311 5.11 -13.46 3.88
N VAL A 312 5.68 -13.10 5.02
CA VAL A 312 5.07 -13.39 6.33
C VAL A 312 4.86 -12.09 7.06
N PHE A 313 3.69 -11.96 7.66
CA PHE A 313 3.20 -10.75 8.30
C PHE A 313 2.79 -11.03 9.75
N ILE A 314 3.12 -10.08 10.60
CA ILE A 314 2.67 -9.99 11.99
C ILE A 314 1.91 -8.67 12.10
N VAL A 315 0.62 -8.76 12.38
CA VAL A 315 -0.26 -7.60 12.52
C VAL A 315 -0.33 -7.22 13.99
N THR A 316 -0.11 -5.95 14.28
CA THR A 316 -0.27 -5.38 15.60
C THR A 316 -1.47 -4.44 15.65
N GLU A 317 -1.79 -3.87 16.82
CA GLU A 317 -2.91 -2.93 16.95
C GLU A 317 -2.71 -1.63 16.17
N ALA A 318 -1.46 -1.15 16.02
CA ALA A 318 -1.18 0.09 15.30
C ALA A 318 -0.48 -0.08 13.95
N HIS A 319 0.27 -1.17 13.74
CA HIS A 319 1.12 -1.35 12.57
C HIS A 319 1.20 -2.83 12.13
N ILE A 320 2.09 -3.13 11.19
CA ILE A 320 2.49 -4.47 10.75
C ILE A 320 4.01 -4.61 10.75
N PHE A 321 4.49 -5.82 11.01
CA PHE A 321 5.84 -6.28 10.70
C PHE A 321 5.73 -7.27 9.54
N TYR A 322 6.67 -7.26 8.60
CA TYR A 322 6.72 -8.30 7.59
C TYR A 322 8.11 -8.50 7.01
N VAL A 323 8.33 -9.70 6.46
CA VAL A 323 9.51 -10.03 5.68
C VAL A 323 9.05 -10.71 4.39
N ARG A 324 9.58 -10.26 3.25
CA ARG A 324 9.37 -10.85 1.94
C ARG A 324 10.64 -11.58 1.51
N LEU A 325 10.60 -12.90 1.60
CA LEU A 325 11.60 -13.75 0.97
C LEU A 325 11.33 -13.78 -0.54
N ILE A 326 12.41 -13.82 -1.31
CA ILE A 326 12.36 -13.79 -2.76
C ILE A 326 13.25 -14.89 -3.34
N GLN A 327 12.91 -15.39 -4.52
CA GLN A 327 13.77 -16.30 -5.26
C GLN A 327 15.18 -15.71 -5.39
N LYS A 328 16.22 -16.52 -5.13
CA LYS A 328 17.62 -16.12 -5.30
C LYS A 328 17.85 -15.55 -6.71
N GLY A 329 18.49 -14.39 -6.80
CA GLY A 329 18.67 -13.64 -8.06
C GLY A 329 17.62 -12.55 -8.32
N CYS A 330 16.53 -12.50 -7.55
CA CYS A 330 15.47 -11.49 -7.66
C CYS A 330 15.47 -10.46 -6.51
N GLU A 331 16.61 -10.25 -5.84
CA GLU A 331 16.68 -9.52 -4.55
C GLU A 331 16.27 -8.05 -4.63
N VAL A 332 16.21 -7.45 -5.82
CA VAL A 332 15.61 -6.12 -6.05
C VAL A 332 14.15 -6.04 -5.56
N TYR A 333 13.43 -7.17 -5.57
CA TYR A 333 12.05 -7.28 -5.09
C TYR A 333 11.93 -7.68 -3.61
N GLY A 334 13.06 -7.94 -2.94
CA GLY A 334 13.12 -8.22 -1.51
C GLY A 334 12.68 -7.00 -0.70
N GLN A 335 11.97 -7.24 0.40
CA GLN A 335 11.45 -6.18 1.26
C GLN A 335 11.29 -6.67 2.70
N TYR A 336 11.44 -5.77 3.65
CA TYR A 336 10.96 -6.00 5.00
C TYR A 336 10.42 -4.71 5.62
N LYS A 337 9.59 -4.89 6.65
CA LYS A 337 9.15 -3.83 7.54
C LYS A 337 9.25 -4.30 8.98
N LEU A 338 10.04 -3.57 9.78
CA LEU A 338 10.23 -3.81 11.21
C LEU A 338 9.81 -2.54 11.95
N GLY A 339 8.59 -2.53 12.50
CA GLY A 339 7.98 -1.33 13.06
C GLY A 339 7.70 -0.26 12.00
N GLU A 340 8.14 0.97 12.25
CA GLU A 340 8.07 2.07 11.27
C GLU A 340 9.12 1.98 10.16
N ILE A 341 10.16 1.15 10.33
CA ILE A 341 11.28 1.05 9.39
C ILE A 341 10.92 0.12 8.25
N TYR A 342 11.03 0.64 7.02
CA TYR A 342 10.80 -0.10 5.78
C TYR A 342 12.05 -0.07 4.91
N LYS A 343 12.40 -1.23 4.33
CA LYS A 343 13.53 -1.38 3.41
C LYS A 343 13.09 -2.20 2.20
N ASP A 344 13.61 -1.81 1.05
CA ASP A 344 13.39 -2.48 -0.23
C ASP A 344 14.70 -2.67 -0.99
N GLY A 345 14.74 -3.70 -1.84
CA GLY A 345 15.93 -4.12 -2.56
C GLY A 345 16.34 -3.23 -3.73
N SER A 346 15.55 -2.22 -4.11
CA SER A 346 15.95 -1.27 -5.15
C SER A 346 16.93 -0.22 -4.64
N ASN A 347 16.85 0.10 -3.34
CA ASN A 347 17.67 1.14 -2.71
C ASN A 347 18.57 0.61 -1.59
N HIS A 348 18.48 -0.68 -1.25
CA HIS A 348 19.25 -1.30 -0.18
C HIS A 348 19.75 -2.68 -0.58
N ASP A 349 20.91 -3.08 -0.08
CA ASP A 349 21.39 -4.45 -0.23
C ASP A 349 20.53 -5.37 0.63
N LEU A 350 19.56 -6.02 -0.03
CA LEU A 350 18.71 -7.05 0.55
C LEU A 350 19.06 -8.46 0.05
N SER A 351 20.30 -8.68 -0.38
CA SER A 351 20.78 -9.95 -0.97
C SER A 351 20.58 -11.17 -0.05
N LEU A 352 20.56 -10.95 1.26
CA LEU A 352 20.31 -12.00 2.25
C LEU A 352 18.83 -12.41 2.35
N LEU A 353 17.90 -11.78 1.63
CA LEU A 353 16.51 -12.26 1.50
C LEU A 353 16.31 -13.26 0.34
N GLY A 354 17.30 -13.38 -0.55
CA GLY A 354 17.27 -14.30 -1.68
C GLY A 354 17.45 -15.75 -1.26
N ARG A 355 16.46 -16.61 -1.51
CA ARG A 355 16.43 -18.03 -1.10
C ARG A 355 15.90 -18.94 -2.21
N ASN A 356 16.10 -20.25 -2.07
CA ASN A 356 15.34 -21.23 -2.84
C ASN A 356 13.99 -21.44 -2.16
N LEU A 357 12.94 -20.77 -2.63
CA LEU A 357 11.64 -20.79 -1.96
C LEU A 357 10.87 -22.10 -2.13
N PHE A 358 11.36 -23.03 -2.97
CA PHE A 358 10.80 -24.38 -3.11
C PHE A 358 11.30 -25.36 -2.05
N GLU A 359 12.32 -24.96 -1.29
CA GLU A 359 12.82 -25.67 -0.11
C GLU A 359 12.30 -25.01 1.16
N TRP A 360 12.20 -25.78 2.23
CA TRP A 360 11.78 -25.27 3.53
C TRP A 360 12.71 -24.16 4.03
N GLN A 361 12.16 -22.97 4.23
CA GLN A 361 12.85 -21.84 4.81
C GLN A 361 12.36 -21.62 6.24
N LYS A 362 13.26 -21.74 7.22
CA LYS A 362 12.98 -21.32 8.60
C LYS A 362 13.18 -19.82 8.70
N MET A 363 12.22 -19.12 9.28
CA MET A 363 12.29 -17.68 9.52
C MET A 363 11.92 -17.36 10.96
N GLU A 364 12.67 -16.44 11.57
CA GLU A 364 12.37 -15.86 12.87
C GLU A 364 12.39 -14.33 12.77
N ILE A 365 11.37 -13.68 13.33
CA ILE A 365 11.37 -12.26 13.64
C ILE A 365 11.38 -12.15 15.16
N ARG A 366 12.51 -11.68 15.70
CA ARG A 366 12.71 -11.51 17.14
C ARG A 366 12.73 -10.03 17.47
N VAL A 367 11.92 -9.64 18.44
CA VAL A 367 11.90 -8.28 18.97
C VAL A 367 12.15 -8.32 20.48
N ARG A 368 13.14 -7.53 20.92
CA ARG A 368 13.48 -7.31 22.33
C ARG A 368 13.70 -5.81 22.54
N ASP A 369 12.91 -5.19 23.40
CA ASP A 369 12.98 -3.76 23.71
C ASP A 369 13.07 -2.87 22.45
N LYS A 370 12.17 -3.13 21.49
CA LYS A 370 12.10 -2.44 20.18
C LYS A 370 13.34 -2.61 19.27
N SER A 371 14.24 -3.53 19.62
CA SER A 371 15.28 -4.04 18.73
C SER A 371 14.74 -5.25 17.99
N ALA A 372 14.50 -5.10 16.69
CA ALA A 372 14.02 -6.16 15.82
C ALA A 372 15.17 -6.83 15.06
N GLN A 373 15.09 -8.14 14.90
CA GLN A 373 16.06 -8.97 14.19
C GLN A 373 15.33 -9.97 13.32
N ILE A 374 15.84 -10.16 12.10
CA ILE A 374 15.37 -11.19 11.17
C ILE A 374 16.43 -12.29 11.12
N PHE A 375 16.03 -13.53 11.37
CA PHE A 375 16.85 -14.70 11.15
C PHE A 375 16.24 -15.55 10.05
N ILE A 376 17.07 -16.07 9.14
CA ILE A 376 16.66 -17.02 8.12
C ILE A 376 17.61 -18.21 8.19
N ASN A 377 17.06 -19.41 8.35
CA ASN A 377 17.83 -20.65 8.57
C ASN A 377 18.89 -20.45 9.66
N ASP A 378 18.45 -19.93 10.82
CA ASP A 378 19.23 -19.69 12.03
C ASP A 378 20.36 -18.64 11.91
N SER A 379 20.48 -17.98 10.75
CA SER A 379 21.47 -16.92 10.52
C SER A 379 20.85 -15.54 10.65
N LEU A 380 21.45 -14.67 11.47
CA LEU A 380 21.06 -13.26 11.57
C LEU A 380 21.24 -12.60 10.20
N THR A 381 20.16 -12.04 9.69
CA THR A 381 20.07 -11.50 8.33
C THR A 381 20.03 -9.97 8.35
N TYR A 382 19.13 -9.38 9.13
CA TYR A 382 19.05 -7.93 9.32
C TYR A 382 18.64 -7.60 10.75
N SER A 383 18.96 -6.38 11.20
CA SER A 383 18.51 -5.86 12.48
C SER A 383 18.17 -4.38 12.35
N GLU A 384 17.13 -3.96 13.05
CA GLU A 384 16.65 -2.60 13.08
C GLU A 384 16.21 -2.23 14.50
N LYS A 385 16.28 -0.95 14.84
CA LYS A 385 15.75 -0.43 16.10
C LYS A 385 14.67 0.58 15.82
N PHE A 386 13.46 0.31 16.29
CA PHE A 386 12.31 1.18 16.08
C PHE A 386 11.96 1.95 17.37
N GLU A 387 11.22 3.05 17.25
CA GLU A 387 10.95 3.96 18.38
C GLU A 387 9.52 3.83 18.89
N LYS A 388 8.57 3.63 17.99
CA LYS A 388 7.13 3.66 18.33
C LYS A 388 6.68 2.39 19.03
N ASP A 389 5.63 2.52 19.84
CA ASP A 389 4.88 1.37 20.37
C ASP A 389 3.72 1.06 19.42
N PHE A 390 3.51 -0.22 19.12
CA PHE A 390 2.46 -0.66 18.20
C PHE A 390 1.37 -1.50 18.83
N GLY A 391 1.30 -1.52 20.17
CA GLY A 391 0.34 -2.30 20.95
C GLY A 391 0.61 -3.79 20.85
N ASP A 392 -0.44 -4.59 20.97
CA ASP A 392 -0.31 -6.04 20.95
C ASP A 392 -0.29 -6.63 19.54
N VAL A 393 0.32 -7.80 19.39
CA VAL A 393 0.16 -8.68 18.24
C VAL A 393 -1.28 -9.21 18.24
N VAL A 394 -1.95 -9.07 17.11
CA VAL A 394 -3.38 -9.36 16.92
C VAL A 394 -3.67 -10.21 15.69
N GLY A 395 -2.69 -10.44 14.83
CA GLY A 395 -2.86 -11.30 13.67
C GLY A 395 -1.54 -11.80 13.11
N LEU A 396 -1.61 -12.96 12.47
CA LEU A 396 -0.51 -13.58 11.74
C LEU A 396 -1.05 -13.91 10.35
N PHE A 397 -0.29 -13.62 9.30
CA PHE A 397 -0.65 -14.16 7.98
C PHE A 397 0.53 -14.37 7.06
N TYR A 398 0.35 -15.31 6.15
CA TYR A 398 1.27 -15.62 5.07
C TYR A 398 0.66 -15.15 3.76
N MET A 399 1.51 -14.75 2.82
CA MET A 399 1.12 -14.48 1.44
C MET A 399 2.08 -15.18 0.50
N PHE A 400 1.56 -16.17 -0.21
CA PHE A 400 2.26 -16.96 -1.20
C PHE A 400 1.89 -16.47 -2.60
N GLU A 401 2.86 -16.38 -3.50
CA GLU A 401 2.56 -16.39 -4.93
C GLU A 401 2.21 -17.82 -5.34
N GLY A 402 1.00 -18.04 -5.89
CA GLY A 402 0.41 -19.37 -5.99
C GLY A 402 0.01 -19.91 -4.62
N THR A 403 0.41 -21.15 -4.29
CA THR A 403 0.22 -21.78 -2.98
C THR A 403 1.57 -22.07 -2.31
N GLY A 404 1.51 -22.44 -1.04
CA GLY A 404 2.67 -22.89 -0.30
C GLY A 404 2.28 -23.72 0.92
N SER A 405 3.30 -24.26 1.58
CA SER A 405 3.15 -25.06 2.79
C SER A 405 3.74 -24.35 4.00
N ILE A 406 3.12 -24.56 5.16
CA ILE A 406 3.61 -24.10 6.46
C ILE A 406 3.76 -25.33 7.34
N ASP A 407 4.99 -25.58 7.79
CA ASP A 407 5.37 -26.69 8.66
C ASP A 407 4.92 -26.43 10.10
N TYR A 408 5.17 -25.22 10.60
CA TYR A 408 4.69 -24.78 11.90
C TYR A 408 4.68 -23.25 12.00
N THR A 409 3.94 -22.77 12.99
CA THR A 409 3.94 -21.37 13.43
C THR A 409 4.06 -21.31 14.94
N LYS A 410 4.98 -20.49 15.46
CA LYS A 410 5.16 -20.27 16.89
C LYS A 410 5.33 -18.79 17.22
N LEU A 411 4.60 -18.31 18.22
CA LEU A 411 4.69 -16.96 18.77
C LEU A 411 4.94 -17.05 20.28
N THR A 412 6.02 -16.43 20.73
CA THR A 412 6.41 -16.36 22.14
C THR A 412 6.64 -14.92 22.60
N ASP A 413 6.64 -14.72 23.92
CA ASP A 413 6.96 -13.44 24.56
C ASP A 413 8.48 -13.22 24.76
N ALA A 414 8.84 -12.27 25.64
CA ALA A 414 10.22 -11.99 26.05
C ALA A 414 10.91 -13.18 26.74
N ASP A 415 10.14 -13.95 27.49
CA ASP A 415 10.59 -15.00 28.40
C ASP A 415 10.47 -16.40 27.76
N ASN A 416 10.11 -16.45 26.48
CA ASN A 416 9.85 -17.66 25.69
C ASN A 416 8.58 -18.44 26.11
N ASN A 417 7.65 -17.81 26.84
CA ASN A 417 6.33 -18.41 27.05
C ASN A 417 5.57 -18.43 25.73
N ILE A 418 4.88 -19.53 25.46
CA ILE A 418 4.16 -19.76 24.20
C ILE A 418 2.79 -19.09 24.27
N ALA A 419 2.58 -18.06 23.44
CA ALA A 419 1.27 -17.43 23.28
C ALA A 419 0.43 -18.11 22.19
N PHE A 420 1.09 -18.67 21.19
CA PHE A 420 0.47 -19.44 20.13
C PHE A 420 1.48 -20.38 19.49
N GLU A 421 1.06 -21.60 19.24
CA GLU A 421 1.81 -22.61 18.50
C GLU A 421 0.80 -23.45 17.71
N ASP A 422 1.17 -23.79 16.49
CA ASP A 422 0.42 -24.66 15.60
C ASP A 422 1.44 -25.42 14.74
N ASP A 423 1.47 -26.73 14.92
CA ASP A 423 2.29 -27.69 14.18
C ASP A 423 1.48 -28.40 13.08
N PHE A 424 0.19 -28.05 12.91
CA PHE A 424 -0.70 -28.63 11.91
C PHE A 424 -0.81 -30.17 11.95
N GLU A 425 -0.53 -30.77 13.10
CA GLU A 425 -0.81 -32.18 13.39
C GLU A 425 -2.30 -32.34 13.77
N GLU A 426 -2.94 -33.42 13.31
CA GLU A 426 -4.37 -33.70 13.57
C GLU A 426 -4.65 -34.27 14.96
#